data_AF-A0A946MW69-F1
#
_entry.id   AF-A0A946MW69-F1
#
_cell.length_a   1.000
_cell.length_b   1.000
_cell.length_c   1.000
_cell.angle_alpha   90.00
_cell.angle_beta   90.00
_cell.angle_gamma   90.00
#
_symmetry.space_group_name_H-M   'P 1'
#
loop_
_entity.id
_entity.type
_entity.pdbx_description
1 polymer ?
#
loop_
_entity_poly.entity_id
_entity_poly.type
_entity_poly.pdbx_seq_one_letter_code
_entity_poly.pdbx_strand_id
1 'polypeptide(L)' 'MIQKPSITIGILPDGTSQVLEVGDADLCKQAFVSERASPSGKYTDVMVYRKPPFWKRAKLSMAEEKPAKKSSRKKA' A
#
# COMPACT_ATOMS: atom_id res chain seq x y z
N MET A 1 -6.80 5.70 27.44
CA MET A 1 -5.79 5.02 26.60
C MET A 1 -5.68 5.81 25.29
N ILE A 2 -4.60 6.58 25.07
CA ILE A 2 -4.45 7.39 23.84
C ILE A 2 -4.18 6.42 22.68
N GLN A 3 -5.23 6.13 21.89
CA GLN A 3 -5.09 5.55 20.56
C GLN A 3 -4.29 6.56 19.74
N LYS A 4 -2.98 6.31 19.55
CA LYS A 4 -2.23 7.12 18.59
C LYS A 4 -2.64 6.58 17.21
N PRO A 5 -3.11 7.44 16.30
CA PRO A 5 -3.54 7.01 14.98
C PRO A 5 -2.36 6.37 14.26
N SER A 6 -2.62 5.24 13.61
CA SER A 6 -1.73 4.67 12.60
C SER A 6 -1.95 5.41 11.29
N ILE A 7 -0.93 5.41 10.44
CA ILE A 7 -1.00 6.08 9.14
C ILE A 7 -0.32 5.24 8.07
N THR A 8 -0.98 5.10 6.93
CA THR A 8 -0.42 4.53 5.72
C THR A 8 -0.18 5.66 4.73
N ILE A 9 1.05 5.79 4.25
CA ILE A 9 1.47 6.77 3.26
C ILE A 9 2.01 6.08 2.02
N GLY A 10 1.83 6.71 0.87
CA GLY A 10 2.37 6.30 -0.41
C GLY A 10 3.36 7.35 -0.85
N ILE A 11 4.50 6.92 -1.36
CA ILE A 11 5.51 7.79 -1.94
C ILE A 11 5.26 7.80 -3.45
N LEU A 12 5.14 8.99 -4.01
CA LEU A 12 5.01 9.23 -5.43
C LEU A 12 6.39 9.18 -6.11
N PRO A 13 6.45 9.06 -7.45
CA PRO A 13 7.72 9.04 -8.19
C PRO A 13 8.51 10.36 -8.13
N ASP A 14 7.86 11.47 -7.78
CA ASP A 14 8.49 12.77 -7.52
C ASP A 14 9.12 12.88 -6.12
N GLY A 15 8.98 11.85 -5.29
CA GLY A 15 9.43 11.83 -3.90
C GLY A 15 8.42 12.42 -2.90
N THR A 16 7.25 12.88 -3.37
CA THR A 16 6.20 13.42 -2.50
C THR A 16 5.50 12.29 -1.74
N SER A 17 5.30 12.46 -0.44
CA SER A 17 4.50 11.53 0.36
C SER A 17 3.02 11.95 0.35
N GLN A 18 2.14 11.03 -0.01
CA GLN A 18 0.69 11.20 0.09
C GLN A 18 0.14 10.27 1.16
N VAL A 19 -0.78 10.79 1.98
CA VAL A 19 -1.48 9.97 2.97
C VAL A 19 -2.56 9.16 2.26
N LEU A 20 -2.51 7.84 2.40
CA LEU A 20 -3.56 6.95 1.89
C LEU A 20 -4.64 6.73 2.94
N GLU A 21 -4.24 6.45 4.17
CA GLU A 21 -5.19 6.06 5.22
C GLU A 21 -4.69 6.47 6.60
N VAL A 22 -5.58 6.99 7.45
CA VAL A 22 -5.30 7.36 8.84
C VAL A 22 -6.39 6.76 9.73
N GLY A 23 -5.99 6.04 10.78
CA GLY A 23 -6.95 5.48 11.72
C GLY A 23 -6.36 4.37 12.56
N ASP A 24 -7.07 3.25 12.65
CA ASP A 24 -6.64 2.11 13.43
C ASP A 24 -5.48 1.36 12.79
N ALA A 25 -4.73 0.64 13.62
CA ALA A 25 -3.59 -0.16 13.16
C ALA A 25 -4.02 -1.26 12.16
N ASP A 26 -5.21 -1.84 12.32
CA ASP A 26 -5.72 -2.86 11.42
C ASP A 26 -6.15 -2.27 10.07
N LEU A 27 -6.84 -1.12 10.10
CA LEU A 27 -7.23 -0.36 8.91
C LEU A 27 -6.00 -0.01 8.05
N CYS A 28 -4.99 0.61 8.67
CA CYS A 28 -3.75 0.95 7.99
C CYS A 28 -2.97 -0.29 7.51
N LYS A 29 -3.15 -1.45 8.16
CA LYS A 29 -2.54 -2.73 7.71
C LYS A 29 -3.15 -3.16 6.40
N GLN A 30 -4.48 -3.15 6.34
CA GLN A 30 -5.24 -3.60 5.20
C GLN A 30 -4.94 -2.69 4.01
N ALA A 31 -4.91 -1.38 4.21
CA ALA A 31 -4.50 -0.42 3.17
C ALA A 31 -3.09 -0.73 2.62
N PHE A 32 -2.11 -0.95 3.51
CA PHE A 32 -0.74 -1.29 3.11
C PHE A 32 -0.65 -2.61 2.32
N VAL A 33 -1.33 -3.66 2.80
CA VAL A 33 -1.31 -4.98 2.14
C VAL A 33 -2.07 -4.92 0.82
N SER A 34 -3.19 -4.18 0.77
CA SER A 34 -4.00 -4.01 -0.43
C SER A 34 -3.22 -3.31 -1.52
N GLU A 35 -2.56 -2.18 -1.23
CA GLU A 35 -1.73 -1.48 -2.21
C GLU A 35 -0.46 -2.26 -2.57
N ARG A 36 0.07 -3.06 -1.65
CA ARG A 36 1.17 -3.96 -1.98
C ARG A 36 0.75 -5.09 -2.92
N ALA A 37 -0.46 -5.63 -2.74
CA ALA A 37 -0.97 -6.74 -3.54
C ALA A 37 -1.54 -6.27 -4.89
N SER A 38 -2.09 -5.06 -4.94
CA SER A 38 -2.68 -4.43 -6.11
C SER A 38 -2.21 -2.99 -6.19
N PRO A 39 -0.97 -2.74 -6.64
CA PRO A 39 -0.44 -1.39 -6.72
C PRO A 39 -1.31 -0.56 -7.66
N SER A 40 -1.81 0.57 -7.16
CA SER A 40 -2.54 1.56 -7.97
C SER A 40 -1.73 2.16 -9.13
N GLY A 41 -0.44 1.85 -9.25
CA GLY A 41 0.48 2.41 -10.24
C GLY A 41 0.88 3.87 -9.97
N LYS A 42 0.28 4.49 -8.96
CA LYS A 42 0.50 5.87 -8.56
C LYS A 42 1.69 6.05 -7.63
N TYR A 43 1.99 5.04 -6.82
CA TYR A 43 3.00 5.11 -5.77
C TYR A 43 4.20 4.20 -6.10
N THR A 44 5.42 4.70 -5.89
CA THR A 44 6.68 3.96 -5.96
C THR A 44 6.94 3.14 -4.70
N ASP A 45 6.52 3.67 -3.55
CA ASP A 45 6.61 2.99 -2.28
C ASP A 45 5.32 3.18 -1.49
N VAL A 46 5.00 2.22 -0.65
CA VAL A 46 3.98 2.40 0.40
C VAL A 46 4.61 2.11 1.74
N MET A 47 4.28 2.93 2.72
CA MET A 47 4.79 2.86 4.08
C MET A 47 3.63 2.86 5.06
N VAL A 48 3.75 2.11 6.15
CA VAL A 48 2.79 2.15 7.25
C VAL A 48 3.51 2.44 8.56
N TYR A 49 3.02 3.43 9.29
CA TYR A 49 3.46 3.83 10.62
C TYR A 49 2.52 3.26 11.67
N ARG A 50 3.12 2.57 12.66
CA ARG A 50 2.44 2.00 13.83
C ARG A 50 3.20 2.38 15.09
N LYS A 51 2.47 2.67 16.18
CA LYS A 51 3.00 2.77 17.56
C LYS A 51 3.78 1.48 17.92
N PRO A 52 4.87 1.55 18.70
CA PRO A 52 6.24 1.78 18.24
C PRO A 52 7.13 0.51 18.20
N PRO A 53 8.22 0.46 17.39
CA PRO A 53 8.57 1.34 16.28
C PRO A 53 8.79 0.51 14.99
N PHE A 54 7.76 0.34 14.17
CA PHE A 54 7.94 -0.30 12.86
C PHE A 54 7.36 0.58 11.78
N TRP A 55 8.27 1.23 11.05
CA TRP A 55 7.99 1.69 9.70
C TRP A 55 8.19 0.50 8.79
N LYS A 56 7.09 -0.08 8.30
CA LYS A 56 7.19 -1.07 7.23
C LYS A 56 7.06 -0.32 5.91
N ARG A 57 8.12 -0.38 5.10
CA ARG A 57 8.14 0.11 3.72
C ARG A 57 8.12 -1.08 2.78
N ALA A 58 7.27 -1.02 1.77
CA ALA A 58 7.34 -1.90 0.61
C ALA A 58 7.56 -1.03 -0.62
N LYS A 59 8.59 -1.38 -1.40
CA LYS A 59 8.72 -0.88 -2.77
C LYS A 59 7.62 -1.52 -3.58
N LEU A 60 6.77 -0.68 -4.16
CA LEU A 60 5.84 -1.13 -5.19
C LEU A 60 6.62 -1.14 -6.50
N SER A 61 6.52 -2.22 -7.25
CA SER A 61 6.92 -2.15 -8.64
C SER A 61 6.02 -1.11 -9.30
N MET A 62 6.58 -0.01 -9.81
CA MET A 62 6.01 0.72 -10.95
C MET A 62 6.06 -0.19 -12.19
N ALA A 63 5.54 -1.41 -12.05
CA ALA A 63 5.02 -2.10 -13.19
C ALA A 63 3.72 -1.38 -13.45
N GLU A 64 3.67 -0.69 -14.57
CA GLU A 64 2.46 -0.44 -15.34
C GLU A 64 1.76 -1.79 -15.55
N GLU A 65 1.18 -2.35 -14.48
CA GLU A 65 0.54 -3.65 -14.52
C GLU A 65 -0.85 -3.39 -15.08
N LYS A 66 -0.90 -3.38 -16.42
CA LYS A 66 -2.12 -3.65 -17.18
C LYS A 66 -2.92 -4.68 -16.38
N PRO A 67 -4.20 -4.40 -16.08
CA PRO A 67 -4.98 -5.20 -15.17
C PRO A 67 -4.84 -6.67 -15.57
N ALA A 68 -4.40 -7.49 -14.62
CA ALA A 68 -4.16 -8.91 -14.83
C ALA A 68 -5.36 -9.53 -15.55
N LYS A 69 -5.21 -9.77 -16.86
CA LYS A 69 -6.20 -10.51 -17.64
C LYS A 69 -6.32 -11.87 -16.98
N LYS A 70 -7.49 -12.12 -16.35
CA LYS A 70 -7.89 -13.45 -15.90
C LYS A 70 -7.69 -14.40 -17.08
N SER A 71 -6.64 -15.22 -17.00
CA SER A 71 -6.39 -16.27 -17.97
C SER A 71 -7.53 -17.28 -17.86
N SER A 72 -8.45 -17.19 -18.81
CA SER A 72 -9.44 -18.22 -19.10
C SER A 72 -8.68 -19.51 -19.43
N ARG A 73 -8.59 -20.41 -18.45
CA ARG A 73 -8.10 -21.77 -18.65
C ARG A 73 -9.16 -22.54 -19.44
N LYS A 74 -9.05 -22.49 -20.77
CA LYS A 74 -9.80 -23.33 -21.70
C LYS A 74 -9.40 -24.79 -21.42
N LYS A 75 -10.31 -25.58 -20.82
CA LYS A 75 -10.17 -27.04 -20.77
C LYS A 75 -10.43 -27.57 -22.18
N ALA A 76 -9.45 -28.33 -22.69
CA ALA A 76 -9.64 -29.28 -23.78
C ALA A 76 -10.45 -30.49 -23.28
#